data_AF-A0A819EKA8-F1
#
_entry.id   AF-A0A819EKA8-F1
#
_cell.length_a   1.000
_cell.length_b   1.000
_cell.length_c   1.000
_cell.angle_alpha   90.00
_cell.angle_beta   90.00
_cell.angle_gamma   90.00
#
_symmetry.space_group_name_H-M   'P 1'
#
loop_
_entity.id
_entity.type
_entity.pdbx_description
1 polymer ?
#
loop_
_entity_poly.entity_id
_entity_poly.type
_entity_poly.pdbx_seq_one_letter_code
_entity_poly.pdbx_strand_id
1 'polypeptide(L)'
;MLISPLPIEMNNIQSLINARRLYDSCTNETAIELETINVLLSFVNNELGGWPILQGSSWNESSFNLLRLLLKLRQYDLNIIYGCRTSTDDKNSSVNFIEVYQSNLALEQRTNYDQETKLTMAYRKFITDLALALTNDSTMISTDVDDIYNFEKNISKFHWTLDQQNARQNETVRTTIGNLSQTFMTFDFTNYLRQIYSLSNINLNDNDVVSVSELEFLRNASLIIDQSSSRLIQNYFVWRFIMARVANLPKRFRSIQDPFDEAFRGTSAQRPRSIICGNFVNNNMGFALSKLYIRQYFDENARNQVFYSILF
;
A
#
# COMPACT_ATOMS: atom_id res chain seq x y z
N MET A 1 -14.37 4.60 21.75
CA MET A 1 -14.57 3.13 21.69
C MET A 1 -13.68 2.32 22.64
N LEU A 2 -12.84 2.92 23.51
CA LEU A 2 -12.01 2.17 24.47
C LEU A 2 -12.11 2.67 25.93
N ILE A 3 -13.21 3.32 26.31
CA ILE A 3 -13.31 4.04 27.60
C ILE A 3 -14.07 3.25 28.69
N SER A 4 -14.57 2.03 28.41
CA SER A 4 -15.06 1.15 29.47
C SER A 4 -13.95 0.19 29.91
N PRO A 5 -13.72 -0.01 31.23
CA PRO A 5 -12.76 -0.99 31.69
C PRO A 5 -13.20 -2.38 31.22
N LEU A 6 -12.27 -3.10 30.57
CA LEU A 6 -12.51 -4.49 30.18
C LEU A 6 -12.63 -5.35 31.44
N PRO A 7 -13.50 -6.37 31.46
CA PRO A 7 -13.49 -7.39 32.51
C PRO A 7 -12.08 -7.96 32.73
N ILE A 8 -11.72 -8.16 34.00
CA ILE A 8 -10.35 -8.51 34.48
C ILE A 8 -9.76 -9.72 33.72
N GLU A 9 -10.59 -10.70 33.37
CA GLU A 9 -10.19 -11.90 32.61
C GLU A 9 -9.63 -11.60 31.21
N MET A 10 -9.97 -10.46 30.60
CA MET A 10 -9.54 -10.11 29.25
C MET A 10 -8.22 -9.36 29.20
N ASN A 11 -7.71 -8.87 30.34
CA ASN A 11 -6.43 -8.17 30.40
C ASN A 11 -5.22 -9.09 30.18
N ASN A 12 -5.42 -10.42 30.23
CA ASN A 12 -4.36 -11.41 30.06
C ASN A 12 -4.30 -12.03 28.64
N ILE A 13 -5.23 -11.69 27.74
CA ILE A 13 -5.24 -12.24 26.38
C ILE A 13 -4.26 -11.46 25.51
N GLN A 14 -3.20 -12.11 25.04
CA GLN A 14 -2.11 -11.45 24.31
C GLN A 14 -2.57 -10.66 23.07
N SER A 15 -3.53 -11.18 22.30
CA SER A 15 -4.05 -10.47 21.12
C SER A 15 -4.79 -9.17 21.49
N LEU A 16 -5.45 -9.12 22.66
CA LEU A 16 -6.11 -7.93 23.17
C LEU A 16 -5.10 -6.93 23.75
N ILE A 17 -4.07 -7.43 24.43
CA ILE A 17 -2.93 -6.60 24.89
C ILE A 17 -2.25 -5.93 23.70
N ASN A 18 -1.98 -6.67 22.64
CA ASN A 18 -1.35 -6.15 21.42
C ASN A 18 -2.24 -5.12 20.72
N ALA A 19 -3.56 -5.38 20.61
CA ALA A 19 -4.50 -4.43 20.03
C ALA A 19 -4.57 -3.12 20.83
N ARG A 20 -4.55 -3.21 22.17
CA ARG A 20 -4.46 -2.03 23.05
C ARG A 20 -3.16 -1.28 22.86
N ARG A 21 -2.02 -1.97 22.88
CA ARG A 21 -0.69 -1.35 22.64
C ARG A 21 -0.64 -0.62 21.31
N LEU A 22 -1.21 -1.21 20.25
CA LEU A 22 -1.29 -0.59 18.93
C LEU A 22 -2.17 0.67 18.91
N TYR A 23 -3.29 0.64 19.64
CA TYR A 23 -4.14 1.82 19.79
C TYR A 23 -3.43 2.93 20.58
N ASP A 24 -2.79 2.58 21.70
CA ASP A 24 -2.10 3.51 22.59
C ASP A 24 -0.90 4.15 21.86
N SER A 25 -0.13 3.38 21.09
CA SER A 25 0.96 3.93 20.28
C SER A 25 0.47 4.90 19.21
N CYS A 26 -0.69 4.63 18.61
CA CYS A 26 -1.27 5.50 17.58
C CYS A 26 -1.85 6.81 18.16
N THR A 27 -2.44 6.75 19.36
CA THR A 27 -3.09 7.89 20.02
C THR A 27 -2.16 8.74 20.86
N ASN A 28 -0.96 8.26 21.20
CA ASN A 28 0.06 9.02 21.90
C ASN A 28 0.73 10.04 20.98
N GLU A 29 0.03 11.15 20.69
CA GLU A 29 0.54 12.21 19.84
C GLU A 29 1.82 12.84 20.42
N THR A 30 1.97 12.93 21.74
CA THR A 30 3.21 13.44 22.36
C THR A 30 4.42 12.60 21.97
N ALA A 31 4.32 11.26 22.01
CA ALA A 31 5.41 10.39 21.58
C ALA A 31 5.68 10.53 20.07
N ILE A 32 4.64 10.63 19.24
CA ILE A 32 4.77 10.81 17.79
C ILE A 32 5.45 12.15 17.45
N GLU A 33 5.12 13.23 18.17
CA GLU A 33 5.77 14.54 17.98
C GLU A 33 7.23 14.53 18.45
N LEU A 34 7.57 13.72 19.47
CA LEU A 34 8.93 13.54 19.95
C LEU A 34 9.76 12.60 19.05
N GLU A 35 9.11 11.67 18.35
CA GLU A 35 9.74 10.87 17.32
C GLU A 35 10.15 11.77 16.16
N THR A 36 11.47 11.97 16.06
CA THR A 36 12.02 12.81 15.01
C THR A 36 11.76 12.17 13.65
N ILE A 37 11.45 13.02 12.66
CA ILE A 37 11.39 12.68 11.23
C ILE A 37 12.61 11.85 10.74
N ASN A 38 13.71 11.88 11.50
CA ASN A 38 14.89 11.06 11.31
C ASN A 38 14.61 9.56 11.25
N VAL A 39 13.59 9.02 11.94
CA VAL A 39 13.25 7.59 11.83
C VAL A 39 12.83 7.27 10.40
N LEU A 40 11.95 8.08 9.82
CA LEU A 40 11.52 7.95 8.43
C LEU A 40 12.69 8.13 7.47
N LEU A 41 13.48 9.19 7.63
CA LEU A 41 14.60 9.49 6.74
C LEU A 41 15.70 8.44 6.82
N SER A 42 16.01 7.94 8.02
CA SER A 42 16.95 6.84 8.24
C SER A 42 16.47 5.57 7.53
N PHE A 43 15.18 5.24 7.67
CA PHE A 43 14.61 4.11 6.96
C PHE A 43 14.69 4.27 5.44
N VAL A 44 14.29 5.42 4.91
CA VAL A 44 14.36 5.71 3.46
C VAL A 44 15.77 5.58 2.93
N ASN A 45 16.76 6.16 3.63
CA ASN A 45 18.15 6.14 3.19
C ASN A 45 18.79 4.75 3.28
N ASN A 46 18.56 4.04 4.39
CA ASN A 46 19.26 2.78 4.68
C ASN A 46 18.57 1.57 4.05
N GLU A 47 17.24 1.58 4.00
CA GLU A 47 16.43 0.42 3.61
C GLU A 47 15.89 0.54 2.19
N LEU A 48 15.54 1.75 1.74
CA LEU A 48 14.95 1.99 0.41
C LEU A 48 15.95 2.53 -0.62
N GLY A 49 17.17 2.91 -0.23
CA GLY A 49 18.18 3.44 -1.15
C GLY A 49 18.10 4.96 -1.38
N GLY A 50 17.47 5.68 -0.45
CA GLY A 50 17.36 7.14 -0.50
C GLY A 50 16.18 7.64 -1.33
N TRP A 51 16.01 8.97 -1.34
CA TRP A 51 14.97 9.63 -2.10
C TRP A 51 15.59 10.76 -2.93
N PRO A 52 15.79 10.56 -4.25
CA PRO A 52 16.52 11.50 -5.09
C PRO A 52 15.97 12.94 -5.05
N ILE A 53 14.67 13.12 -4.88
CA ILE A 53 14.03 14.44 -4.75
C ILE A 53 14.54 15.24 -3.53
N LEU A 54 14.95 14.57 -2.45
CA LEU A 54 15.52 15.21 -1.27
C LEU A 54 17.03 15.42 -1.38
N GLN A 55 17.70 14.53 -2.11
CA GLN A 55 19.17 14.43 -2.19
C GLN A 55 19.75 15.16 -3.41
N GLY A 56 18.92 15.57 -4.38
CA GLY A 56 19.36 16.24 -5.59
C GLY A 56 20.40 15.42 -6.36
N SER A 57 21.52 16.04 -6.70
CA SER A 57 22.65 15.41 -7.41
C SER A 57 23.51 14.50 -6.52
N SER A 58 23.33 14.52 -5.20
CA SER A 58 24.09 13.67 -4.28
C SER A 58 23.56 12.23 -4.19
N TRP A 59 22.41 11.93 -4.80
CA TRP A 59 21.85 10.58 -4.82
C TRP A 59 22.71 9.64 -5.68
N ASN A 60 23.06 8.49 -5.12
CA ASN A 60 23.91 7.52 -5.80
C ASN A 60 23.10 6.62 -6.75
N GLU A 61 22.94 7.08 -7.99
CA GLU A 61 22.27 6.36 -9.07
C GLU A 61 22.86 4.96 -9.32
N SER A 62 24.17 4.77 -9.19
CA SER A 62 24.82 3.47 -9.42
C SER A 62 24.41 2.37 -8.43
N SER A 63 23.84 2.75 -7.28
CA SER A 63 23.35 1.82 -6.26
C SER A 63 21.90 1.36 -6.48
N PHE A 64 21.21 1.92 -7.47
CA PHE A 64 19.82 1.61 -7.75
C PHE A 64 19.62 0.13 -8.11
N ASN A 65 18.62 -0.49 -7.47
CA ASN A 65 18.19 -1.84 -7.80
C ASN A 65 16.69 -1.98 -7.58
N LEU A 66 15.93 -2.02 -8.67
CA LEU A 66 14.47 -2.09 -8.65
C LEU A 66 13.96 -3.32 -7.87
N LEU A 67 14.56 -4.49 -8.10
CA LEU A 67 14.12 -5.73 -7.45
C LEU A 67 14.27 -5.64 -5.92
N ARG A 68 15.41 -5.16 -5.43
CA ARG A 68 15.64 -4.94 -3.99
C ARG A 68 14.65 -3.95 -3.41
N LEU A 69 14.38 -2.84 -4.11
CA LEU A 69 13.40 -1.84 -3.69
C LEU A 69 12.00 -2.45 -3.57
N LEU A 70 11.54 -3.17 -4.61
CA LEU A 70 10.24 -3.84 -4.60
C LEU A 70 10.13 -4.86 -3.47
N LEU A 71 11.15 -5.72 -3.28
CA LEU A 71 11.16 -6.69 -2.19
C LEU A 71 11.06 -6.02 -0.82
N LYS A 72 11.77 -4.90 -0.63
CA LYS A 72 11.68 -4.15 0.62
C LYS A 72 10.30 -3.55 0.81
N LEU A 73 9.71 -2.95 -0.21
CA LEU A 73 8.34 -2.40 -0.15
C LEU A 73 7.31 -3.50 0.19
N ARG A 74 7.46 -4.70 -0.36
CA ARG A 74 6.62 -5.86 -0.04
C ARG A 74 6.74 -6.30 1.43
N GLN A 75 7.93 -6.24 2.04
CA GLN A 75 8.10 -6.50 3.49
C GLN A 75 7.30 -5.53 4.38
N TYR A 76 6.98 -4.35 3.85
CA TYR A 76 6.18 -3.33 4.54
C TYR A 76 4.74 -3.26 3.99
N ASP A 77 4.25 -4.37 3.43
CA ASP A 77 2.88 -4.53 2.92
C ASP A 77 2.46 -3.48 1.88
N LEU A 78 3.39 -3.12 0.99
CA LEU A 78 3.09 -2.23 -0.14
C LEU A 78 3.22 -2.99 -1.46
N ASN A 79 2.10 -3.11 -2.16
CA ASN A 79 2.06 -3.42 -3.58
C ASN A 79 2.04 -2.09 -4.34
N ILE A 80 3.04 -1.80 -5.14
CA ILE A 80 3.08 -0.58 -5.98
C ILE A 80 3.26 -1.04 -7.42
N ILE A 81 2.30 -0.70 -8.29
CA ILE A 81 2.15 -1.18 -9.68
C ILE A 81 1.93 -2.70 -9.77
N TYR A 82 2.82 -3.51 -9.21
CA TYR A 82 2.75 -4.96 -9.19
C TYR A 82 2.10 -5.46 -7.89
N GLY A 83 0.86 -5.91 -7.99
CA GLY A 83 0.15 -6.64 -6.95
C GLY A 83 0.49 -8.12 -6.98
N CYS A 84 0.70 -8.73 -5.81
CA CYS A 84 0.81 -10.19 -5.68
C CYS A 84 0.15 -10.69 -4.39
N ARG A 85 -0.62 -11.77 -4.48
CA ARG A 85 -1.17 -12.48 -3.32
C ARG A 85 -1.27 -13.98 -3.57
N THR A 86 -1.41 -14.76 -2.51
CA THR A 86 -1.87 -16.14 -2.62
C THR A 86 -3.40 -16.14 -2.63
N SER A 87 -3.99 -16.89 -3.56
CA SER A 87 -5.42 -17.08 -3.66
C SER A 87 -5.75 -18.57 -3.73
N THR A 88 -7.02 -18.91 -3.52
CA THR A 88 -7.53 -20.28 -3.55
C THR A 88 -8.33 -20.50 -4.83
N ASP A 89 -8.25 -21.69 -5.44
CA ASP A 89 -9.03 -22.01 -6.62
C ASP A 89 -10.53 -22.16 -6.29
N ASP A 90 -11.37 -21.36 -6.93
CA ASP A 90 -12.82 -21.34 -6.72
C ASP A 90 -13.50 -22.70 -6.98
N LYS A 91 -12.91 -23.53 -7.85
CA LYS A 91 -13.41 -24.89 -8.16
C LYS A 91 -12.81 -25.95 -7.26
N ASN A 92 -11.67 -25.68 -6.62
CA ASN A 92 -11.02 -26.58 -5.68
C ASN A 92 -10.37 -25.81 -4.53
N SER A 93 -11.10 -25.66 -3.43
CA SER A 93 -10.67 -24.90 -2.26
C SER A 93 -9.46 -25.48 -1.51
N SER A 94 -9.00 -26.68 -1.89
CA SER A 94 -7.79 -27.30 -1.32
C SER A 94 -6.51 -26.90 -2.06
N VAL A 95 -6.60 -26.15 -3.15
CA VAL A 95 -5.46 -25.74 -3.98
C VAL A 95 -5.30 -24.23 -3.93
N ASN A 96 -4.09 -23.78 -3.66
CA ASN A 96 -3.70 -22.37 -3.73
C ASN A 96 -2.90 -22.11 -5.00
N PHE A 97 -3.00 -20.89 -5.51
CA PHE A 97 -2.18 -20.37 -6.60
C PHE A 97 -1.72 -18.95 -6.28
N ILE A 98 -0.74 -18.47 -7.04
CA ILE A 98 -0.23 -17.11 -6.91
C ILE A 98 -1.00 -16.23 -7.89
N GLU A 99 -1.62 -15.15 -7.41
CA GLU A 99 -2.24 -14.15 -8.26
C GLU A 99 -1.31 -12.94 -8.40
N VAL A 100 -1.02 -12.54 -9.64
CA VAL A 100 -0.33 -11.29 -9.99
C VAL A 100 -1.33 -10.38 -10.70
N TYR A 101 -1.46 -9.17 -10.20
CA TYR A 101 -2.52 -8.24 -10.60
C TYR A 101 -2.03 -6.78 -10.56
N GLN A 102 -2.78 -5.87 -11.14
CA GLN A 102 -2.49 -4.43 -11.05
C GLN A 102 -2.69 -3.91 -9.62
N SER A 103 -1.75 -3.12 -9.08
CA SER A 103 -1.97 -2.43 -7.80
C SER A 103 -2.71 -1.09 -7.98
N ASN A 104 -3.12 -0.49 -6.87
CA ASN A 104 -3.81 0.79 -6.84
C ASN A 104 -2.88 1.94 -7.30
N LEU A 105 -3.45 2.87 -8.07
CA LEU A 105 -2.86 4.16 -8.39
C LEU A 105 -2.92 5.10 -7.18
N ALA A 106 -2.08 6.13 -7.12
CA ALA A 106 -2.12 7.10 -6.02
C ALA A 106 -3.44 7.89 -5.95
N LEU A 107 -4.08 8.15 -7.10
CA LEU A 107 -5.40 8.76 -7.19
C LEU A 107 -6.53 7.72 -7.32
N GLU A 108 -6.27 6.45 -7.01
CA GLU A 108 -7.17 5.29 -7.08
C GLU A 108 -7.70 4.95 -8.48
N GLN A 109 -8.43 5.87 -9.12
CA GLN A 109 -9.07 5.65 -10.42
C GLN A 109 -8.26 6.25 -11.56
N ARG A 110 -8.16 5.52 -12.69
CA ARG A 110 -7.49 6.03 -13.91
C ARG A 110 -8.10 7.33 -14.44
N THR A 111 -9.40 7.51 -14.31
CA THR A 111 -10.15 8.68 -14.77
C THR A 111 -9.72 9.97 -14.08
N ASN A 112 -9.14 9.87 -12.88
CA ASN A 112 -8.58 11.03 -12.17
C ASN A 112 -7.32 11.60 -12.85
N TYR A 113 -6.76 10.91 -13.86
CA TYR A 113 -5.59 11.36 -14.62
C TYR A 113 -5.94 11.89 -16.02
N ASP A 114 -7.19 11.73 -16.48
CA ASP A 114 -7.61 12.08 -17.85
C ASP A 114 -7.45 13.57 -18.14
N GLN A 115 -7.72 14.41 -17.15
CA GLN A 115 -7.61 15.86 -17.24
C GLN A 115 -7.01 16.48 -15.99
N GLU A 116 -6.54 17.71 -16.13
CA GLU A 116 -6.09 18.50 -15.01
C GLU A 116 -7.28 18.96 -14.16
N THR A 117 -7.23 18.69 -12.86
CA THR A 117 -8.30 19.05 -11.92
C THR A 117 -7.71 19.61 -10.62
N LYS A 118 -8.58 20.12 -9.73
CA LYS A 118 -8.17 20.48 -8.37
C LYS A 118 -7.49 19.33 -7.64
N LEU A 119 -7.89 18.08 -7.90
CA LEU A 119 -7.29 16.89 -7.31
C LEU A 119 -5.86 16.67 -7.82
N THR A 120 -5.61 16.72 -9.12
CA THR A 120 -4.26 16.52 -9.67
C THR A 120 -3.29 17.62 -9.22
N MET A 121 -3.78 18.87 -9.16
CA MET A 121 -3.04 19.99 -8.61
C MET A 121 -2.72 19.81 -7.12
N ALA A 122 -3.69 19.40 -6.31
CA ALA A 122 -3.49 19.16 -4.89
C ALA A 122 -2.53 17.99 -4.64
N TYR A 123 -2.57 16.94 -5.46
CA TYR A 123 -1.66 15.81 -5.37
C TYR A 123 -0.20 16.21 -5.64
N ARG A 124 0.07 16.94 -6.74
CA ARG A 124 1.42 17.44 -7.01
C ARG A 124 1.90 18.41 -5.94
N LYS A 125 1.02 19.31 -5.48
CA LYS A 125 1.33 20.22 -4.36
C LYS A 125 1.67 19.46 -3.07
N PHE A 126 0.97 18.36 -2.79
CA PHE A 126 1.26 17.51 -1.63
C PHE A 126 2.69 16.94 -1.69
N ILE A 127 3.11 16.42 -2.85
CA ILE A 127 4.48 15.92 -3.03
C ILE A 127 5.49 17.06 -2.82
N THR A 128 5.27 18.20 -3.48
CA THR A 128 6.15 19.38 -3.41
C THR A 128 6.32 19.89 -1.99
N ASP A 129 5.20 20.16 -1.30
CA ASP A 129 5.22 20.75 0.05
C ASP A 129 5.86 19.80 1.05
N LEU A 130 5.62 18.48 0.92
CA LEU A 130 6.25 17.49 1.79
C LEU A 130 7.75 17.41 1.54
N ALA A 131 8.19 17.42 0.27
CA ALA A 131 9.61 17.42 -0.06
C ALA A 131 10.30 18.68 0.48
N LEU A 132 9.73 19.87 0.28
CA LEU A 132 10.23 21.14 0.81
C LEU A 132 10.30 21.17 2.35
N ALA A 133 9.39 20.47 3.03
CA ALA A 133 9.44 20.34 4.49
C ALA A 133 10.57 19.41 4.99
N LEU A 134 11.22 18.64 4.09
CA LEU A 134 12.21 17.62 4.40
C LEU A 134 13.61 17.93 3.87
N THR A 135 13.76 18.88 2.94
CA THR A 135 15.07 19.27 2.40
C THR A 135 15.23 20.78 2.31
N ASN A 136 16.48 21.23 2.39
CA ASN A 136 16.85 22.62 2.12
C ASN A 136 17.23 22.85 0.65
N ASP A 137 17.36 21.78 -0.16
CA ASP A 137 17.64 21.86 -1.58
C ASP A 137 16.34 21.70 -2.39
N SER A 138 15.82 22.82 -2.91
CA SER A 138 14.58 22.85 -3.66
C SER A 138 14.77 22.83 -5.19
N THR A 139 15.99 22.65 -5.68
CA THR A 139 16.34 22.95 -7.09
C THR A 139 15.61 22.07 -8.10
N MET A 140 15.47 20.77 -7.82
CA MET A 140 14.89 19.79 -8.76
C MET A 140 13.46 19.35 -8.40
N ILE A 141 12.91 19.82 -7.28
CA ILE A 141 11.64 19.31 -6.73
C ILE A 141 10.50 19.43 -7.74
N SER A 142 10.35 20.59 -8.41
CA SER A 142 9.25 20.79 -9.36
C SER A 142 9.32 19.78 -10.52
N THR A 143 10.50 19.57 -11.09
CA THR A 143 10.71 18.63 -12.20
C THR A 143 10.47 17.19 -11.75
N ASP A 144 11.04 16.78 -10.61
CA ASP A 144 10.84 15.42 -10.08
C ASP A 144 9.36 15.15 -9.78
N VAL A 145 8.61 16.14 -9.27
CA VAL A 145 7.17 16.03 -8.99
C VAL A 145 6.36 15.85 -10.27
N ASP A 146 6.66 16.64 -11.30
CA ASP A 146 6.00 16.52 -12.60
C ASP A 146 6.31 15.16 -13.24
N ASP A 147 7.55 14.68 -13.14
CA ASP A 147 7.93 13.37 -13.65
C ASP A 147 7.21 12.24 -12.90
N ILE A 148 7.12 12.28 -11.56
CA ILE A 148 6.36 11.31 -10.74
C ILE A 148 4.90 11.26 -11.19
N TYR A 149 4.27 12.42 -11.37
CA TYR A 149 2.86 12.50 -11.78
C TYR A 149 2.66 11.98 -13.21
N ASN A 150 3.50 12.42 -14.15
CA ASN A 150 3.39 12.04 -15.56
C ASN A 150 3.68 10.55 -15.78
N PHE A 151 4.60 9.99 -14.99
CA PHE A 151 4.89 8.55 -14.98
C PHE A 151 3.65 7.73 -14.62
N GLU A 152 2.99 8.05 -13.49
CA GLU A 152 1.78 7.32 -13.08
C GLU A 152 0.60 7.58 -14.02
N LYS A 153 0.47 8.80 -14.55
CA LYS A 153 -0.50 9.14 -15.60
C LYS A 153 -0.29 8.31 -16.87
N ASN A 154 0.95 7.98 -17.23
CA ASN A 154 1.20 7.14 -18.40
C ASN A 154 0.81 5.67 -18.14
N ILE A 155 1.10 5.17 -16.94
CA ILE A 155 0.71 3.83 -16.51
C ILE A 155 -0.82 3.70 -16.38
N SER A 156 -1.50 4.74 -15.88
CA SER A 156 -2.94 4.71 -15.63
C SER A 156 -3.79 4.50 -16.88
N LYS A 157 -3.28 4.84 -18.08
CA LYS A 157 -3.96 4.61 -19.37
C LYS A 157 -4.30 3.14 -19.62
N PHE A 158 -3.48 2.24 -19.09
CA PHE A 158 -3.65 0.79 -19.22
C PHE A 158 -4.33 0.16 -17.99
N HIS A 159 -4.55 0.93 -16.92
CA HIS A 159 -5.13 0.44 -15.69
C HIS A 159 -6.60 0.13 -15.91
N TRP A 160 -7.05 -0.99 -15.37
CA TRP A 160 -8.44 -1.42 -15.45
C TRP A 160 -9.31 -0.68 -14.45
N THR A 161 -10.50 -0.27 -14.89
CA THR A 161 -11.55 0.23 -14.00
C THR A 161 -12.12 -0.89 -13.12
N LEU A 162 -12.81 -0.52 -12.05
CA LEU A 162 -13.52 -1.48 -11.19
C LEU A 162 -14.55 -2.30 -11.97
N ASP A 163 -15.25 -1.68 -12.92
CA ASP A 163 -16.24 -2.38 -13.76
C ASP A 163 -15.58 -3.46 -14.63
N GLN A 164 -14.41 -3.15 -15.22
CA GLN A 164 -13.62 -4.13 -15.97
C GLN A 164 -13.14 -5.27 -15.06
N GLN A 165 -12.66 -4.95 -13.86
CA GLN A 165 -12.25 -5.95 -12.87
C GLN A 165 -13.41 -6.84 -12.43
N ASN A 166 -14.62 -6.29 -12.30
CA ASN A 166 -15.82 -7.06 -11.95
C ASN A 166 -16.31 -7.94 -13.10
N ALA A 167 -16.09 -7.53 -14.35
CA ALA A 167 -16.42 -8.29 -15.56
C ALA A 167 -15.38 -9.38 -15.92
N ARG A 168 -14.42 -9.65 -15.03
CA ARG A 168 -13.16 -10.43 -15.18
C ARG A 168 -13.19 -11.79 -15.89
N GLN A 169 -14.36 -12.34 -16.21
CA GLN A 169 -14.53 -13.78 -16.48
C GLN A 169 -13.65 -14.36 -17.60
N ASN A 170 -13.08 -13.53 -18.50
CA ASN A 170 -12.41 -14.02 -19.72
C ASN A 170 -10.94 -13.59 -19.94
N GLU A 171 -10.30 -12.82 -19.06
CA GLU A 171 -8.99 -12.18 -19.39
C GLU A 171 -7.82 -12.58 -18.47
N THR A 172 -8.06 -13.48 -17.53
CA THR A 172 -6.99 -14.01 -16.66
C THR A 172 -6.19 -15.08 -17.39
N VAL A 173 -4.86 -14.93 -17.41
CA VAL A 173 -3.93 -15.91 -17.98
C VAL A 173 -3.35 -16.79 -16.87
N ARG A 174 -3.66 -18.09 -16.92
CA ARG A 174 -3.01 -19.08 -16.06
C ARG A 174 -1.73 -19.59 -16.72
N THR A 175 -0.64 -19.56 -15.96
CA THR A 175 0.69 -20.03 -16.35
C THR A 175 1.39 -20.64 -15.13
N THR A 176 2.69 -20.91 -15.22
CA THR A 176 3.52 -21.40 -14.11
C THR A 176 4.71 -20.48 -13.86
N ILE A 177 5.34 -20.59 -12.68
CA ILE A 177 6.55 -19.83 -12.33
C ILE A 177 7.65 -19.95 -13.40
N GLY A 178 7.87 -21.16 -13.94
CA GLY A 178 8.89 -21.40 -14.97
C GLY A 178 8.58 -20.76 -16.33
N ASN A 179 7.31 -20.49 -16.62
CA ASN A 179 6.85 -19.92 -17.90
C ASN A 179 6.59 -18.41 -17.84
N LEU A 180 6.77 -17.76 -16.69
CA LEU A 180 6.55 -16.32 -16.55
C LEU A 180 7.48 -15.46 -17.42
N SER A 181 8.72 -15.90 -17.64
CA SER A 181 9.67 -15.21 -18.53
C SER A 181 9.22 -15.17 -19.99
N GLN A 182 8.40 -16.14 -20.43
CA GLN A 182 7.77 -16.11 -21.76
C GLN A 182 6.58 -15.15 -21.79
N THR A 183 5.97 -14.88 -20.63
CA THR A 183 4.82 -13.99 -20.48
C THR A 183 5.26 -12.53 -20.37
N PHE A 184 6.38 -12.27 -19.70
CA PHE A 184 6.94 -10.96 -19.41
C PHE A 184 8.43 -10.89 -19.81
N MET A 185 8.75 -10.05 -20.80
CA MET A 185 10.13 -9.92 -21.31
C MET A 185 10.95 -8.86 -20.57
N THR A 186 10.32 -7.81 -20.04
CA THR A 186 11.01 -6.64 -19.46
C THR A 186 11.18 -6.69 -17.94
N PHE A 187 10.41 -7.51 -17.24
CA PHE A 187 10.54 -7.67 -15.79
C PHE A 187 10.53 -9.15 -15.39
N ASP A 188 11.53 -9.57 -14.62
CA ASP A 188 11.71 -10.94 -14.16
C ASP A 188 10.78 -11.27 -12.97
N PHE A 189 9.50 -11.51 -13.30
CA PHE A 189 8.50 -11.95 -12.33
C PHE A 189 8.86 -13.30 -11.68
N THR A 190 9.54 -14.20 -12.39
CA THR A 190 9.98 -15.50 -11.83
C THR A 190 10.88 -15.27 -10.62
N ASN A 191 11.94 -14.47 -10.77
CA ASN A 191 12.86 -14.15 -9.69
C ASN A 191 12.20 -13.31 -8.59
N TYR A 192 11.39 -12.32 -8.95
CA TYR A 192 10.65 -11.49 -8.00
C TYR A 192 9.75 -12.31 -7.07
N LEU A 193 8.91 -13.19 -7.64
CA LEU A 193 8.00 -14.02 -6.86
C LEU A 193 8.76 -15.03 -5.99
N ARG A 194 9.80 -15.68 -6.53
CA ARG A 194 10.66 -16.58 -5.72
C ARG A 194 11.24 -15.86 -4.52
N GLN A 195 11.77 -14.65 -4.70
CA GLN A 195 12.34 -13.89 -3.60
C GLN A 195 11.27 -13.44 -2.59
N ILE A 196 10.10 -12.98 -3.01
CA ILE A 196 9.00 -12.65 -2.09
C ILE A 196 8.63 -13.85 -1.22
N TYR A 197 8.39 -15.01 -1.82
CA TYR A 197 7.95 -16.20 -1.09
C TYR A 197 9.07 -16.77 -0.20
N SER A 198 10.34 -16.60 -0.60
CA SER A 198 11.49 -16.97 0.23
C SER A 198 11.56 -16.18 1.55
N LEU A 199 11.04 -14.95 1.61
CA LEU A 199 10.95 -14.18 2.85
C LEU A 199 10.09 -14.88 3.92
N SER A 200 9.18 -15.75 3.49
CA SER A 200 8.33 -16.59 4.34
C SER A 200 8.80 -18.05 4.40
N ASN A 201 10.05 -18.33 3.99
CA ASN A 201 10.63 -19.67 3.88
C ASN A 201 9.86 -20.62 2.93
N ILE A 202 9.23 -20.06 1.89
CA ILE A 202 8.53 -20.84 0.86
C ILE A 202 9.38 -20.84 -0.42
N ASN A 203 9.75 -22.03 -0.88
CA ASN A 203 10.49 -22.21 -2.12
C ASN A 203 9.52 -22.55 -3.26
N LEU A 204 9.39 -21.63 -4.22
CA LEU A 204 8.55 -21.85 -5.40
C LEU A 204 9.28 -22.69 -6.45
N ASN A 205 8.63 -23.75 -6.92
CA ASN A 205 9.07 -24.60 -8.01
C ASN A 205 8.52 -24.11 -9.36
N ASP A 206 9.08 -24.58 -10.47
CA ASP A 206 8.70 -24.13 -11.83
C ASP A 206 7.25 -24.46 -12.22
N ASN A 207 6.62 -25.44 -11.55
CA ASN A 207 5.26 -25.89 -11.81
C ASN A 207 4.22 -25.18 -10.95
N ASP A 208 4.63 -24.36 -9.97
CA ASP A 208 3.69 -23.60 -9.15
C ASP A 208 2.87 -22.66 -10.04
N VAL A 209 1.55 -22.72 -9.85
CA VAL A 209 0.59 -22.04 -10.72
C VAL A 209 0.56 -20.56 -10.39
N VAL A 210 0.64 -19.75 -11.47
CA VAL A 210 0.51 -18.31 -11.42
C VAL A 210 -0.66 -17.88 -12.30
N SER A 211 -1.56 -17.11 -11.72
CA SER A 211 -2.69 -16.49 -12.39
C SER A 211 -2.38 -15.02 -12.58
N VAL A 212 -2.28 -14.58 -13.83
CA VAL A 212 -2.03 -13.19 -14.19
C VAL A 212 -3.35 -12.55 -14.59
N SER A 213 -3.79 -11.57 -13.82
CA SER A 213 -5.13 -11.02 -13.97
C SER A 213 -5.24 -9.94 -15.04
N GLU A 214 -4.48 -8.84 -14.92
CA GLU A 214 -4.50 -7.74 -15.88
C GLU A 214 -3.21 -7.75 -16.71
N LEU A 215 -3.05 -8.78 -17.56
CA LEU A 215 -1.80 -9.04 -18.29
C LEU A 215 -1.33 -7.85 -19.15
N GLU A 216 -2.24 -7.19 -19.86
CA GLU A 216 -1.90 -6.03 -20.70
C GLU A 216 -1.37 -4.86 -19.86
N PHE A 217 -2.01 -4.56 -18.73
CA PHE A 217 -1.53 -3.54 -17.79
C PHE A 217 -0.10 -3.87 -17.32
N LEU A 218 0.11 -5.10 -16.85
CA LEU A 218 1.39 -5.51 -16.28
C LEU A 218 2.52 -5.47 -17.32
N ARG A 219 2.24 -5.85 -18.58
CA ARG A 219 3.20 -5.74 -19.69
C ARG A 219 3.55 -4.29 -20.01
N ASN A 220 2.55 -3.43 -20.19
CA ASN A 220 2.78 -2.02 -20.51
C ASN A 220 3.47 -1.28 -19.36
N ALA A 221 3.05 -1.51 -18.12
CA ALA A 221 3.70 -0.92 -16.95
C ALA A 221 5.17 -1.36 -16.83
N SER A 222 5.47 -2.63 -17.10
CA SER A 222 6.86 -3.13 -17.07
C SER A 222 7.72 -2.52 -18.17
N LEU A 223 7.17 -2.31 -19.37
CA LEU A 223 7.87 -1.60 -20.44
C LEU A 223 8.14 -0.13 -20.08
N ILE A 224 7.15 0.57 -19.50
CA ILE A 224 7.30 1.97 -19.08
C ILE A 224 8.37 2.08 -17.97
N ILE A 225 8.39 1.14 -17.02
CA ILE A 225 9.41 1.11 -15.96
C ILE A 225 10.80 0.91 -16.54
N ASP A 226 10.97 -0.05 -17.45
CA ASP A 226 12.26 -0.36 -18.10
C ASP A 226 12.82 0.81 -18.92
N GLN A 227 11.94 1.61 -19.54
CA GLN A 227 12.33 2.79 -20.32
C GLN A 227 12.55 4.06 -19.48
N SER A 228 12.22 4.04 -18.20
CA SER A 228 12.31 5.20 -17.31
C SER A 228 13.68 5.30 -16.65
N SER A 229 14.09 6.52 -16.29
CA SER A 229 15.34 6.72 -15.55
C SER A 229 15.27 6.10 -14.15
N SER A 230 16.41 5.64 -13.64
CA SER A 230 16.50 5.08 -12.28
C SER A 230 16.04 6.09 -11.22
N ARG A 231 16.35 7.38 -11.42
CA ARG A 231 15.93 8.50 -10.57
C ARG A 231 14.41 8.59 -10.48
N LEU A 232 13.72 8.56 -11.62
CA LEU A 232 12.26 8.62 -11.68
C LEU A 232 11.63 7.43 -10.96
N ILE A 233 12.11 6.23 -11.25
CA ILE A 233 11.61 5.00 -10.62
C ILE A 233 11.82 5.04 -9.10
N GLN A 234 13.03 5.38 -8.64
CA GLN A 234 13.32 5.54 -7.22
C GLN A 234 12.40 6.58 -6.57
N ASN A 235 12.25 7.75 -7.18
CA ASN A 235 11.40 8.83 -6.68
C ASN A 235 9.94 8.41 -6.56
N TYR A 236 9.39 7.74 -7.57
CA TYR A 236 8.00 7.29 -7.57
C TYR A 236 7.74 6.24 -6.49
N PHE A 237 8.55 5.17 -6.43
CA PHE A 237 8.32 4.08 -5.48
C PHE A 237 8.53 4.51 -4.03
N VAL A 238 9.53 5.36 -3.75
CA VAL A 238 9.72 5.94 -2.42
C VAL A 238 8.60 6.91 -2.07
N TRP A 239 8.15 7.75 -3.00
CA TRP A 239 7.00 8.62 -2.78
C TRP A 239 5.75 7.81 -2.39
N ARG A 240 5.46 6.71 -3.11
CA ARG A 240 4.33 5.83 -2.79
C ARG A 240 4.44 5.21 -1.38
N PHE A 241 5.66 4.90 -0.93
CA PHE A 241 5.91 4.52 0.46
C PHE A 241 5.62 5.66 1.43
N ILE A 242 6.16 6.86 1.20
CA ILE A 242 5.98 8.03 2.05
C ILE A 242 4.50 8.38 2.18
N MET A 243 3.77 8.46 1.06
CA MET A 243 2.33 8.72 1.01
C MET A 243 1.55 7.73 1.89
N ALA A 244 1.92 6.44 1.87
CA ALA A 244 1.29 5.41 2.70
C ALA A 244 1.67 5.48 4.21
N ARG A 245 2.57 6.38 4.60
CA ARG A 245 3.08 6.55 5.97
C ARG A 245 2.83 7.93 6.57
N VAL A 246 2.41 8.93 5.79
CA VAL A 246 2.18 10.30 6.28
C VAL A 246 1.25 10.35 7.49
N ALA A 247 0.21 9.51 7.53
CA ALA A 247 -0.72 9.43 8.67
C ALA A 247 -0.06 9.05 10.03
N ASN A 248 1.16 8.49 9.99
CA ASN A 248 1.94 8.10 11.15
C ASN A 248 2.96 9.17 11.58
N LEU A 249 3.08 10.27 10.84
CA LEU A 249 4.05 11.33 11.10
C LEU A 249 3.52 12.39 12.08
N PRO A 250 4.42 13.24 12.63
CA PRO A 250 4.04 14.44 13.35
C PRO A 250 2.98 15.28 12.63
N LYS A 251 2.13 15.96 13.40
CA LYS A 251 0.98 16.74 12.90
C LYS A 251 1.37 17.71 11.80
N ARG A 252 2.54 18.35 11.91
CA ARG A 252 3.03 19.28 10.87
C ARG A 252 3.14 18.65 9.47
N PHE A 253 3.47 17.36 9.37
CA PHE A 253 3.55 16.65 8.09
C PHE A 253 2.19 16.10 7.67
N ARG A 254 1.37 15.64 8.62
CA ARG A 254 -0.01 15.25 8.35
C ARG A 254 -0.82 16.40 7.75
N SER A 255 -0.65 17.61 8.29
CA SER A 255 -1.36 18.79 7.78
C SER A 255 -0.97 19.22 6.38
N ILE A 256 0.16 18.77 5.85
CA ILE A 256 0.53 18.99 4.44
C ILE A 256 -0.37 18.18 3.51
N GLN A 257 -0.91 17.03 3.97
CA GLN A 257 -1.84 16.20 3.21
C GLN A 257 -3.27 16.76 3.19
N ASP A 258 -3.65 17.64 4.13
CA ASP A 258 -5.04 18.10 4.30
C ASP A 258 -5.68 18.65 3.01
N PRO A 259 -5.03 19.51 2.21
CA PRO A 259 -5.62 20.01 0.97
C PRO A 259 -5.84 18.92 -0.09
N PHE A 260 -4.96 17.91 -0.12
CA PHE A 260 -5.12 16.75 -0.99
C PHE A 260 -6.28 15.88 -0.53
N ASP A 261 -6.39 15.59 0.76
CA ASP A 261 -7.50 14.82 1.33
C ASP A 261 -8.85 15.53 1.12
N GLU A 262 -8.90 16.86 1.23
CA GLU A 262 -10.09 17.66 0.93
C GLU A 262 -10.47 17.56 -0.54
N ALA A 263 -9.52 17.72 -1.46
CA ALA A 263 -9.75 17.59 -2.90
C ALA A 263 -10.16 16.16 -3.30
N PHE A 264 -9.67 15.15 -2.58
CA PHE A 264 -9.94 13.74 -2.86
C PHE A 264 -11.28 13.25 -2.28
N ARG A 265 -11.59 13.62 -1.03
CA ARG A 265 -12.77 13.13 -0.29
C ARG A 265 -13.94 14.10 -0.28
N GLY A 266 -13.72 15.37 -0.63
CA GLY A 266 -14.71 16.44 -0.55
C GLY A 266 -14.98 16.95 0.87
N THR A 267 -14.17 16.59 1.87
CA THR A 267 -14.37 16.99 3.27
C THR A 267 -13.09 17.57 3.86
N SER A 268 -13.17 18.76 4.46
CA SER A 268 -12.05 19.49 5.06
C SER A 268 -11.75 19.12 6.52
N ALA A 269 -12.63 18.35 7.19
CA ALA A 269 -12.45 18.00 8.59
C ALA A 269 -11.55 16.76 8.76
N GLN A 270 -10.38 16.93 9.39
CA GLN A 270 -9.59 15.80 9.88
C GLN A 270 -10.44 14.96 10.84
N ARG A 271 -10.50 13.65 10.61
CA ARG A 271 -11.17 12.73 11.54
C ARG A 271 -10.46 12.77 12.90
N PRO A 272 -11.18 12.69 14.03
CA PRO A 272 -10.56 12.58 15.34
C PRO A 272 -9.52 11.46 15.38
N ARG A 273 -8.37 11.71 16.01
CA ARG A 273 -7.25 10.75 16.10
C ARG A 273 -7.71 9.39 16.66
N SER A 274 -8.62 9.41 17.63
CA SER A 274 -9.23 8.20 18.20
C SER A 274 -9.98 7.34 17.18
N ILE A 275 -10.65 7.97 16.19
CA ILE A 275 -11.34 7.26 15.10
C ILE A 275 -10.32 6.69 14.11
N ILE A 276 -9.30 7.47 13.76
CA ILE A 276 -8.21 7.02 12.88
C ILE A 276 -7.52 5.80 13.48
N CYS A 277 -7.13 5.88 14.76
CA CYS A 277 -6.45 4.80 15.47
C CYS A 277 -7.37 3.60 15.71
N GLY A 278 -8.65 3.82 16.00
CA GLY A 278 -9.63 2.74 16.12
C GLY A 278 -9.75 1.93 14.82
N ASN A 279 -9.87 2.61 13.68
CA ASN A 279 -9.90 1.98 12.37
C ASN A 279 -8.58 1.28 12.04
N PHE A 280 -7.43 1.88 12.39
CA PHE A 280 -6.12 1.28 12.18
C PHE A 280 -5.97 -0.04 12.93
N VAL A 281 -6.37 -0.10 14.21
CA VAL A 281 -6.36 -1.36 14.97
C VAL A 281 -7.38 -2.35 14.43
N ASN A 282 -8.57 -1.91 14.01
CA ASN A 282 -9.56 -2.80 13.41
C ASN A 282 -9.08 -3.44 12.11
N ASN A 283 -8.38 -2.67 11.26
CA ASN A 283 -7.86 -3.18 9.99
C ASN A 283 -6.73 -4.19 10.18
N ASN A 284 -5.91 -4.05 11.22
CA ASN A 284 -4.77 -4.93 11.47
C ASN A 284 -5.07 -6.08 12.44
N MET A 285 -6.03 -5.88 13.35
CA MET A 285 -6.33 -6.78 14.47
C MET A 285 -7.84 -6.97 14.66
N GLY A 286 -8.60 -6.95 13.57
CA GLY A 286 -10.05 -7.01 13.55
C GLY A 286 -10.63 -8.16 14.38
N PHE A 287 -10.11 -9.39 14.22
CA PHE A 287 -10.58 -10.53 15.02
C PHE A 287 -10.43 -10.34 16.54
N ALA A 288 -9.34 -9.69 16.98
CA ALA A 288 -9.12 -9.39 18.39
C ALA A 288 -10.17 -8.38 18.89
N LEU A 289 -10.44 -7.32 18.10
CA LEU A 289 -11.48 -6.35 18.43
C LEU A 289 -12.90 -6.93 18.32
N SER A 290 -13.18 -7.80 17.36
CA SER A 290 -14.48 -8.47 17.23
C SER A 290 -14.78 -9.32 18.46
N LYS A 291 -13.77 -10.01 19.03
CA LYS A 291 -13.94 -10.75 20.29
C LYS A 291 -14.35 -9.83 21.45
N LEU A 292 -13.77 -8.64 21.54
CA LEU A 292 -14.17 -7.63 22.53
C LEU A 292 -15.61 -7.15 22.28
N TYR A 293 -15.90 -6.79 21.04
CA TYR A 293 -17.19 -6.23 20.65
C TYR A 293 -18.33 -7.21 20.89
N ILE A 294 -18.17 -8.47 20.44
CA ILE A 294 -19.18 -9.52 20.58
C ILE A 294 -19.50 -9.74 22.07
N ARG A 295 -18.47 -9.89 22.91
CA ARG A 295 -18.69 -10.12 24.35
C ARG A 295 -19.39 -8.97 25.06
N GLN A 296 -19.20 -7.73 24.60
CA GLN A 296 -19.72 -6.55 25.29
C GLN A 296 -21.10 -6.12 24.77
N TYR A 297 -21.37 -6.31 23.48
CA TYR A 297 -22.51 -5.70 22.80
C TYR A 297 -23.40 -6.67 22.05
N PHE A 298 -22.98 -7.94 21.86
CA PHE A 298 -23.75 -8.89 21.08
C PHE A 298 -24.58 -9.80 21.99
N ASP A 299 -25.90 -9.76 21.80
CA ASP A 299 -26.85 -10.65 22.48
C ASP A 299 -26.79 -12.05 21.84
N GLU A 300 -26.56 -13.08 22.66
CA GLU A 300 -26.56 -14.47 22.19
C GLU A 300 -27.93 -14.89 21.61
N ASN A 301 -29.03 -14.27 22.05
CA ASN A 301 -30.35 -14.55 21.48
C ASN A 301 -30.46 -14.06 20.03
N ALA A 302 -29.84 -12.93 19.69
CA ALA A 302 -29.78 -12.43 18.31
C ALA A 302 -29.01 -13.40 17.41
N ARG A 303 -27.95 -14.05 17.93
CA ARG A 303 -27.24 -15.13 17.23
C ARG A 303 -28.20 -16.25 16.86
N ASN A 304 -28.93 -16.77 17.85
CA ASN A 304 -29.78 -17.94 17.69
C ASN A 304 -30.90 -17.65 16.69
N GLN A 305 -31.53 -16.47 16.74
CA GLN A 305 -32.56 -16.07 15.78
C GLN A 305 -32.04 -16.07 14.33
N VAL A 306 -30.85 -15.54 14.09
CA VAL A 306 -30.23 -15.56 12.75
C VAL A 306 -29.93 -16.99 12.29
N PHE A 307 -29.36 -17.82 13.17
CA PHE A 307 -29.11 -19.22 12.85
C PHE A 307 -30.39 -19.97 12.47
N TYR A 308 -31.48 -19.75 13.21
CA TYR A 308 -32.76 -20.37 12.89
C TYR A 308 -33.38 -19.81 11.60
N SER A 309 -33.19 -18.53 11.26
CA SER A 309 -33.70 -17.95 10.00
C SER A 309 -32.98 -18.43 8.74
N ILE A 310 -31.81 -19.06 8.86
CA ILE A 310 -31.04 -19.61 7.73
C ILE A 310 -31.39 -21.09 7.50
N LEU A 311 -31.99 -21.75 8.49
CA LEU A 311 -32.35 -23.16 8.46
C LEU A 311 -33.79 -23.43 7.97
N PHE A 312 -34.53 -22.37 7.59
CA PHE A 312 -35.86 -22.41 6.98
C PHE A 312 -35.88 -21.53 5.72
#